data_AF-A0A2S4MNI6-F1
#
_entry.id   AF-A0A2S4MNI6-F1
#
_cell.length_a   1.000
_cell.length_b   1.000
_cell.length_c   1.000
_cell.angle_alpha   90.00
_cell.angle_beta   90.00
_cell.angle_gamma   90.00
#
_symmetry.space_group_name_H-M   'P 1'
#
loop_
_entity.id
_entity.type
_entity.pdbx_description
1 polymer ?
#
loop_
_entity_poly.entity_id
_entity_poly.type
_entity_poly.pdbx_seq_one_letter_code
_entity_poly.pdbx_strand_id
1 'polypeptide(L)'
;MSNAPANASADPAQFVHSLIRTVPDWPQPGVQFRDITPLIGDPKGLRVLIDLFVERYVGMKVDCIAGLDARGFIIGPIVAYELNVGFVPIRKIGKLPYRTVSETYKLEYGESTVEIHEDAVRQGERVVIVDDLIATGGTMLAGKRLLERLGATVVEGAAIIDLPDLGGSKLLTEAGLPLFTITSFGGH
;
A
#
# COMPACT_ATOMS: atom_id res chain seq x y z
N MET A 1 31.98 21.75 -28.88
CA MET A 1 31.94 21.20 -27.51
C MET A 1 30.60 21.61 -26.91
N SER A 2 29.60 20.75 -27.01
CA SER A 2 28.25 21.00 -26.51
C SER A 2 28.21 20.53 -25.06
N ASN A 3 27.97 21.46 -24.13
CA ASN A 3 27.68 21.15 -22.74
C ASN A 3 26.29 20.50 -22.68
N ALA A 4 26.25 19.17 -22.73
CA ALA A 4 25.12 18.43 -22.19
C ALA A 4 25.09 18.69 -20.68
N PRO A 5 23.94 19.10 -20.09
CA PRO A 5 23.84 19.15 -18.65
C PRO A 5 24.05 17.72 -18.11
N ALA A 6 24.95 17.58 -17.15
CA ALA A 6 25.20 16.34 -16.45
C ALA A 6 23.85 15.84 -15.90
N ASN A 7 23.40 14.69 -16.40
CA ASN A 7 22.17 14.06 -15.96
C ASN A 7 22.41 13.55 -14.54
N ALA A 8 22.15 14.40 -13.54
CA ALA A 8 22.04 13.98 -12.15
C ALA A 8 21.07 12.81 -12.12
N SER A 9 21.47 11.68 -11.55
CA SER A 9 20.58 10.56 -11.32
C SER A 9 19.33 11.09 -10.59
N ALA A 10 18.20 11.19 -11.29
CA ALA A 10 16.98 11.68 -10.70
C ALA A 10 16.62 10.76 -9.52
N ASP A 11 16.30 11.34 -8.36
CA ASP A 11 15.82 10.61 -7.19
C ASP A 11 14.67 9.68 -7.63
N PRO A 12 14.80 8.35 -7.47
CA PRO A 12 13.78 7.39 -7.89
C PRO A 12 12.39 7.70 -7.31
N ALA A 13 12.31 8.17 -6.06
CA ALA A 13 11.04 8.53 -5.42
C ALA A 13 10.43 9.78 -6.08
N GLN A 14 11.26 10.77 -6.43
CA GLN A 14 10.83 11.95 -7.18
C GLN A 14 10.38 11.59 -8.61
N PHE A 15 11.05 10.64 -9.26
CA PHE A 15 10.63 10.12 -10.56
C PHE A 15 9.24 9.46 -10.47
N VAL A 16 9.01 8.60 -9.46
CA VAL A 16 7.69 8.01 -9.18
C VAL A 16 6.63 9.10 -8.95
N HIS A 17 6.92 10.09 -8.09
CA HIS A 17 6.02 11.21 -7.81
C HIS A 17 5.61 11.96 -9.09
N SER A 18 6.56 12.19 -10.00
CA SER A 18 6.32 12.94 -11.25
C SER A 18 5.34 12.25 -12.22
N LEU A 19 5.14 10.94 -12.08
CA LEU A 19 4.25 10.14 -12.93
C LEU A 19 2.83 9.99 -12.35
N ILE A 20 2.59 10.49 -11.13
CA ILE A 20 1.27 10.44 -10.51
C ILE A 20 0.46 11.67 -10.97
N ARG A 21 -0.72 11.42 -11.53
CA ARG A 21 -1.61 12.48 -12.01
C ARG A 21 -2.56 12.92 -10.90
N THR A 22 -2.77 14.21 -10.77
CA THR A 22 -3.84 14.76 -9.93
C THR A 22 -5.08 14.99 -10.77
N VAL A 23 -6.22 14.42 -10.36
CA VAL A 23 -7.53 14.62 -10.98
C VAL A 23 -8.39 15.42 -9.98
N PRO A 24 -8.68 16.69 -10.25
CA PRO A 24 -9.49 17.51 -9.35
C PRO A 24 -10.96 17.11 -9.39
N ASP A 25 -11.67 17.35 -8.28
CA ASP A 25 -13.12 17.21 -8.14
C ASP A 25 -13.65 15.79 -8.44
N TRP A 26 -12.83 14.77 -8.18
CA TRP A 26 -13.20 13.37 -8.32
C TRP A 26 -12.89 12.58 -7.03
N PRO A 27 -13.79 11.69 -6.57
CA PRO A 27 -15.08 11.34 -7.16
C PRO A 27 -16.19 12.37 -6.88
N GLN A 28 -15.88 13.40 -6.10
CA GLN A 28 -16.80 14.48 -5.73
C GLN A 28 -16.05 15.82 -5.65
N PRO A 29 -16.77 16.96 -5.74
CA PRO A 29 -16.17 18.29 -5.66
C PRO A 29 -15.29 18.48 -4.41
N GLY A 30 -14.15 19.14 -4.58
CA GLY A 30 -13.18 19.44 -3.52
C GLY A 30 -12.08 18.38 -3.33
N VAL A 31 -12.25 17.16 -3.84
CA VAL A 31 -11.25 16.09 -3.68
C VAL A 31 -10.15 16.18 -4.73
N GLN A 32 -8.88 16.08 -4.31
CA GLN A 32 -7.72 15.98 -5.20
C GLN A 32 -7.28 14.51 -5.38
N PHE A 33 -7.90 13.81 -6.32
CA PHE A 33 -7.63 12.39 -6.52
C PHE A 33 -6.24 12.14 -7.10
N ARG A 34 -5.49 11.22 -6.49
CA ARG A 34 -4.15 10.80 -6.94
C ARG A 34 -4.27 9.54 -7.79
N ASP A 35 -4.19 9.74 -9.09
CA ASP A 35 -4.27 8.69 -10.08
C ASP A 35 -2.88 8.13 -10.41
N ILE A 36 -2.64 6.90 -9.98
CA ILE A 36 -1.41 6.14 -10.20
C ILE A 36 -1.37 5.41 -11.54
N THR A 37 -2.44 5.44 -12.35
CA THR A 37 -2.48 4.68 -13.60
C THR A 37 -1.41 5.09 -14.63
N PRO A 38 -0.99 6.37 -14.76
CA PRO A 38 0.13 6.70 -15.65
C PRO A 38 1.47 6.14 -15.15
N LEU A 39 1.70 6.13 -13.84
CA LEU A 39 2.88 5.51 -13.23
C LEU A 39 2.96 4.00 -13.53
N ILE A 40 1.86 3.28 -13.37
CA ILE A 40 1.81 1.83 -13.65
C ILE A 40 1.87 1.55 -15.16
N GLY A 41 1.29 2.43 -15.99
CA GLY A 41 1.30 2.31 -17.44
C GLY A 41 2.66 2.61 -18.08
N ASP A 42 3.56 3.29 -17.38
CA ASP A 42 4.93 3.54 -17.82
C ASP A 42 5.85 2.36 -17.46
N PRO A 43 6.50 1.69 -18.43
CA PRO A 43 7.35 0.53 -18.14
C PRO A 43 8.51 0.82 -17.19
N LYS A 44 9.09 2.02 -17.26
CA LYS A 44 10.18 2.44 -16.36
C LYS A 44 9.62 2.84 -15.00
N GLY A 45 8.48 3.52 -14.96
CA GLY A 45 7.77 3.91 -13.75
C GLY A 45 7.41 2.70 -12.89
N LEU A 46 6.79 1.68 -13.49
CA LEU A 46 6.47 0.44 -12.80
C LEU A 46 7.72 -0.28 -12.28
N ARG A 47 8.77 -0.38 -13.10
CA ARG A 47 10.04 -1.01 -12.68
C ARG A 47 10.64 -0.29 -11.47
N VAL A 48 10.82 1.03 -11.56
CA VAL A 48 11.39 1.84 -10.47
C VAL A 48 10.55 1.75 -9.20
N LEU A 49 9.22 1.77 -9.33
CA LEU A 49 8.31 1.62 -8.19
C LEU A 49 8.53 0.30 -7.45
N ILE A 50 8.58 -0.82 -8.19
CA ILE A 50 8.75 -2.14 -7.60
C ILE A 50 10.15 -2.29 -7.01
N ASP A 51 11.18 -1.82 -7.70
CA ASP A 51 12.57 -1.88 -7.22
C ASP A 51 12.70 -1.16 -5.86
N LEU A 52 12.05 -0.01 -5.66
CA LEU A 52 12.03 0.69 -4.37
C LEU A 52 11.40 -0.12 -3.23
N PHE A 53 10.30 -0.84 -3.48
CA PHE A 53 9.71 -1.74 -2.47
C PHE A 53 10.60 -2.95 -2.20
N VAL A 54 11.18 -3.55 -3.25
CA VAL A 54 12.06 -4.71 -3.10
C VAL A 54 13.33 -4.32 -2.33
N GLU A 55 13.96 -3.20 -2.67
CA GLU A 55 15.13 -2.67 -1.95
C GLU A 55 14.81 -2.36 -0.48
N ARG A 56 13.59 -1.90 -0.17
CA ARG A 56 13.15 -1.68 1.21
C ARG A 56 13.14 -2.97 2.03
N TYR A 57 12.69 -4.07 1.42
CA TYR A 57 12.40 -5.34 2.11
C TYR A 57 13.45 -6.43 1.90
N VAL A 58 14.39 -6.26 0.98
CA VAL A 58 15.48 -7.22 0.80
C VAL A 58 16.32 -7.29 2.09
N GLY A 59 16.59 -8.51 2.55
CA GLY A 59 17.28 -8.74 3.83
C GLY A 59 16.41 -8.53 5.07
N MET A 60 15.19 -7.97 4.94
CA MET A 60 14.18 -8.09 5.99
C MET A 60 13.60 -9.50 5.95
N LYS A 61 13.41 -10.12 7.12
CA LYS A 61 12.67 -11.38 7.24
C LYS A 61 11.19 -11.09 7.06
N VAL A 62 10.69 -11.22 5.83
CA VAL A 62 9.27 -11.14 5.47
C VAL A 62 8.88 -12.52 4.93
N ASP A 63 7.75 -13.05 5.40
CA ASP A 63 7.25 -14.38 5.03
C ASP A 63 6.12 -14.28 3.98
N CYS A 64 5.37 -13.18 3.97
CA CYS A 64 4.40 -12.87 2.91
C CYS A 64 4.09 -11.37 2.80
N ILE A 65 3.53 -11.00 1.65
CA ILE A 65 2.96 -9.67 1.39
C ILE A 65 1.44 -9.77 1.42
N ALA A 66 0.77 -8.96 2.24
CA ALA A 66 -0.68 -8.86 2.25
C ALA A 66 -1.14 -7.61 1.50
N GLY A 67 -1.94 -7.76 0.45
CA GLY A 67 -2.50 -6.64 -0.30
C GLY A 67 -3.90 -6.26 0.17
N LEU A 68 -4.26 -4.97 0.09
CA LEU A 68 -5.63 -4.49 0.29
C LEU A 68 -6.34 -4.32 -1.07
N ASP A 69 -7.57 -4.82 -1.15
CA ASP A 69 -8.39 -4.76 -2.36
C ASP A 69 -8.81 -3.30 -2.69
N ALA A 70 -8.70 -2.81 -3.92
CA ALA A 70 -8.19 -3.50 -5.12
C ALA A 70 -6.78 -3.07 -5.52
N ARG A 71 -6.41 -1.82 -5.27
CA ARG A 71 -5.22 -1.23 -5.89
C ARG A 71 -3.92 -1.69 -5.24
N GLY A 72 -3.95 -2.10 -3.97
CA GLY A 72 -2.85 -2.87 -3.38
C GLY A 72 -2.52 -4.17 -4.13
N PHE A 73 -3.46 -4.75 -4.91
CA PHE A 73 -3.20 -5.96 -5.71
C PHE A 73 -2.41 -5.69 -6.98
N ILE A 74 -2.21 -4.42 -7.37
CA ILE A 74 -1.42 -4.09 -8.54
C ILE A 74 0.07 -4.29 -8.25
N ILE A 75 0.52 -3.90 -7.05
CA ILE A 75 1.93 -3.96 -6.65
C ILE A 75 2.25 -5.14 -5.74
N GLY A 76 1.33 -5.53 -4.85
CA GLY A 76 1.61 -6.52 -3.81
C GLY A 76 2.08 -7.88 -4.33
N PRO A 77 1.39 -8.50 -5.32
CA PRO A 77 1.84 -9.75 -5.91
C PRO A 77 3.19 -9.64 -6.63
N ILE A 78 3.50 -8.48 -7.23
CA ILE A 78 4.79 -8.27 -7.92
C ILE A 78 5.92 -8.19 -6.89
N VAL A 79 5.72 -7.43 -5.80
CA VAL A 79 6.69 -7.36 -4.69
C VAL A 79 6.88 -8.74 -4.04
N ALA A 80 5.79 -9.48 -3.81
CA ALA A 80 5.86 -10.83 -3.26
C ALA A 80 6.67 -11.78 -4.17
N TYR A 81 6.44 -11.69 -5.48
CA TYR A 81 7.17 -12.46 -6.48
C TYR A 81 8.68 -12.16 -6.45
N GLU A 82 9.06 -10.89 -6.49
CA GLU A 82 10.47 -10.46 -6.49
C GLU A 82 11.19 -10.81 -5.17
N LEU A 83 10.47 -10.81 -4.04
CA LEU A 83 11.01 -11.23 -2.74
C LEU A 83 10.96 -12.75 -2.52
N ASN A 84 10.38 -13.52 -3.46
CA ASN A 84 10.18 -14.96 -3.36
C ASN A 84 9.39 -15.40 -2.11
N VAL A 85 8.27 -14.71 -1.84
CA VAL A 85 7.37 -14.96 -0.71
C VAL A 85 5.92 -15.10 -1.16
N GLY A 86 5.04 -15.53 -0.24
CA GLY A 86 3.61 -15.65 -0.51
C GLY A 86 2.91 -14.30 -0.67
N PHE A 87 1.75 -14.30 -1.34
CA PHE A 87 0.84 -13.15 -1.40
C PHE A 87 -0.51 -13.51 -0.76
N VAL A 88 -1.01 -12.61 0.08
CA VAL A 88 -2.27 -12.77 0.83
C VAL A 88 -3.25 -11.66 0.45
N PRO A 89 -4.41 -11.97 -0.17
CA PRO A 89 -5.41 -10.97 -0.46
C PRO A 89 -6.29 -10.67 0.76
N ILE A 90 -6.43 -9.39 1.11
CA ILE A 90 -7.45 -8.89 2.04
C ILE A 90 -8.50 -8.16 1.22
N ARG A 91 -9.76 -8.61 1.27
CA ARG A 91 -10.82 -8.16 0.36
C ARG A 91 -11.99 -7.55 1.07
N LYS A 92 -12.82 -6.80 0.33
CA LYS A 92 -14.15 -6.43 0.82
C LYS A 92 -15.00 -7.69 1.05
N ILE A 93 -15.94 -7.59 1.99
CA ILE A 93 -16.83 -8.69 2.36
C ILE A 93 -17.49 -9.39 1.16
N GLY A 94 -17.51 -10.73 1.19
CA GLY A 94 -18.16 -11.59 0.20
C GLY A 94 -17.37 -11.82 -1.09
N LYS A 95 -16.08 -11.44 -1.13
CA LYS A 95 -15.21 -11.65 -2.29
C LYS A 95 -14.26 -12.85 -2.17
N LEU A 96 -14.10 -13.39 -0.98
CA LEU A 96 -13.24 -14.52 -0.68
C LEU A 96 -14.09 -15.81 -0.59
N PRO A 97 -13.73 -16.89 -1.31
CA PRO A 97 -14.57 -18.08 -1.43
C PRO A 97 -14.42 -19.09 -0.28
N TYR A 98 -13.34 -18.99 0.50
CA TYR A 98 -13.09 -19.89 1.64
C TYR A 98 -13.52 -19.24 2.96
N ARG A 99 -13.30 -19.92 4.09
CA ARG A 99 -13.67 -19.43 5.42
C ARG A 99 -12.90 -18.16 5.75
N THR A 100 -13.61 -17.13 6.21
CA THR A 100 -13.04 -15.81 6.48
C THR A 100 -13.13 -15.42 7.95
N VAL A 101 -12.19 -14.56 8.36
CA VAL A 101 -12.39 -13.64 9.49
C VAL A 101 -12.57 -12.23 8.94
N SER A 102 -13.39 -11.42 9.61
CA SER A 102 -13.73 -10.07 9.18
C SER A 102 -13.40 -9.02 10.23
N GLU A 103 -13.15 -7.79 9.78
CA GLU A 103 -13.01 -6.59 10.62
C GLU A 103 -13.81 -5.44 10.01
N THR A 104 -14.69 -4.85 10.81
CA THR A 104 -15.48 -3.67 10.43
C THR A 104 -14.85 -2.42 11.01
N TYR A 105 -14.76 -1.36 10.21
CA TYR A 105 -14.24 -0.07 10.61
C TYR A 105 -15.15 1.06 10.16
N LYS A 106 -15.12 2.16 10.92
CA LYS A 106 -15.97 3.33 10.67
C LYS A 106 -15.36 4.20 9.58
N LEU A 107 -16.25 4.73 8.74
CA LEU A 107 -15.99 5.83 7.83
C LEU A 107 -16.64 7.10 8.38
N GLU A 108 -16.38 8.25 7.75
CA GLU A 108 -17.10 9.49 8.08
C GLU A 108 -18.61 9.33 7.90
N TYR A 109 -19.00 8.61 6.84
CA TYR A 109 -20.39 8.26 6.54
C TYR A 109 -20.51 6.74 6.35
N GLY A 110 -20.82 6.02 7.43
CA GLY A 110 -21.08 4.59 7.42
C GLY A 110 -19.93 3.73 7.93
N GLU A 111 -19.94 2.45 7.54
CA GLU A 111 -18.95 1.46 7.93
C GLU A 111 -18.54 0.64 6.71
N SER A 112 -17.32 0.09 6.75
CA SER A 112 -16.79 -0.80 5.74
C SER A 112 -16.22 -2.04 6.42
N THR A 113 -16.28 -3.18 5.74
CA THR A 113 -15.82 -4.47 6.26
C THR A 113 -14.86 -5.11 5.27
N VAL A 114 -13.70 -5.54 5.79
CA VAL A 114 -12.72 -6.34 5.06
C VAL A 114 -12.62 -7.74 5.66
N GLU A 115 -12.20 -8.69 4.82
CA GLU A 115 -12.07 -10.11 5.10
C GLU A 115 -10.70 -10.63 4.65
N ILE A 116 -10.22 -11.64 5.37
CA ILE A 116 -9.06 -12.48 5.01
C ILE A 116 -9.45 -13.94 5.24
N HIS A 117 -8.89 -14.88 4.46
CA HIS A 117 -9.10 -16.29 4.76
C HIS A 117 -8.46 -16.68 6.10
N GLU A 118 -9.11 -17.56 6.86
CA GLU A 118 -8.64 -18.00 8.19
C GLU A 118 -7.31 -18.78 8.14
N ASP A 119 -6.94 -19.31 6.98
CA ASP A 119 -5.72 -20.08 6.72
C ASP A 119 -4.66 -19.30 5.92
N ALA A 120 -4.88 -18.00 5.72
CA ALA A 120 -4.03 -17.17 4.85
C ALA A 120 -2.61 -16.97 5.39
N VAL A 121 -2.43 -17.04 6.71
CA VAL A 121 -1.15 -16.87 7.40
C VAL A 121 -1.01 -17.86 8.55
N ARG A 122 0.24 -18.14 8.93
CA ARG A 122 0.58 -18.97 10.09
C ARG A 122 1.02 -18.13 11.27
N GLN A 123 0.89 -18.70 12.46
CA GLN A 123 1.36 -18.05 13.67
C GLN A 123 2.86 -17.72 13.57
N GLY A 124 3.21 -16.46 13.85
CA GLY A 124 4.57 -15.95 13.82
C GLY A 124 5.05 -15.48 12.45
N GLU A 125 4.30 -15.70 11.36
CA GLU A 125 4.67 -15.17 10.05
C GLU A 125 4.75 -13.64 10.07
N ARG A 126 5.78 -13.12 9.41
CA ARG A 126 6.12 -11.71 9.34
C ARG A 126 5.57 -11.12 8.06
N VAL A 127 4.61 -10.21 8.18
CA VAL A 127 3.81 -9.74 7.04
C VAL A 127 4.04 -8.26 6.81
N VAL A 128 4.20 -7.87 5.54
CA VAL A 128 4.08 -6.47 5.12
C VAL A 128 2.72 -6.27 4.48
N ILE A 129 1.98 -5.27 4.94
CA ILE A 129 0.70 -4.89 4.32
C ILE A 129 0.99 -3.83 3.26
N VAL A 130 0.43 -3.97 2.07
CA VAL A 130 0.62 -3.01 0.98
C VAL A 130 -0.72 -2.49 0.45
N ASP A 131 -0.74 -1.20 0.15
CA ASP A 131 -1.83 -0.54 -0.58
C ASP A 131 -1.25 0.47 -1.58
N ASP A 132 -2.09 1.06 -2.42
CA ASP A 132 -1.63 2.16 -3.26
C ASP A 132 -1.44 3.46 -2.49
N LEU A 133 -2.34 3.78 -1.56
CA LEU A 133 -2.37 5.07 -0.90
C LEU A 133 -2.88 4.98 0.55
N ILE A 134 -2.29 5.77 1.44
CA ILE A 134 -2.79 5.99 2.80
C ILE A 134 -3.57 7.31 2.84
N ALA A 135 -4.89 7.21 3.05
CA ALA A 135 -5.78 8.36 3.26
C ALA A 135 -6.12 8.49 4.74
N THR A 136 -7.24 7.90 5.18
CA THR A 136 -7.65 7.89 6.60
C THR A 136 -6.99 6.76 7.40
N GLY A 137 -6.30 5.82 6.75
CA GLY A 137 -5.62 4.68 7.38
C GLY A 137 -6.53 3.54 7.86
N GLY A 138 -7.85 3.71 7.87
CA GLY A 138 -8.80 2.74 8.45
C GLY A 138 -8.71 1.34 7.84
N THR A 139 -8.62 1.23 6.52
CA THR A 139 -8.53 -0.06 5.81
C THR A 139 -7.25 -0.83 6.16
N MET A 140 -6.10 -0.14 6.21
CA MET A 140 -4.82 -0.75 6.56
C MET A 140 -4.78 -1.17 8.04
N LEU A 141 -5.37 -0.37 8.93
CA LEU A 141 -5.51 -0.73 10.33
C LEU A 141 -6.41 -1.96 10.53
N ALA A 142 -7.51 -2.06 9.77
CA ALA A 142 -8.38 -3.24 9.79
C ALA A 142 -7.64 -4.49 9.28
N GLY A 143 -6.88 -4.37 8.19
CA GLY A 143 -6.01 -5.44 7.68
C GLY A 143 -4.96 -5.89 8.70
N LYS A 144 -4.33 -4.94 9.40
CA LYS A 144 -3.38 -5.22 10.49
C LYS A 144 -4.02 -6.07 11.59
N ARG A 145 -5.20 -5.66 12.08
CA ARG A 145 -5.92 -6.38 13.13
C ARG A 145 -6.30 -7.80 12.70
N LEU A 146 -6.72 -7.99 11.45
CA LEU A 146 -7.04 -9.31 10.93
C LEU A 146 -5.82 -10.24 10.93
N LEU A 147 -4.67 -9.77 10.45
CA LEU A 147 -3.43 -10.53 10.44
C LEU A 147 -2.96 -10.85 11.86
N GLU A 148 -2.99 -9.87 12.77
CA GLU A 148 -2.62 -10.08 14.18
C GLU A 148 -3.55 -11.07 14.89
N ARG A 149 -4.85 -11.07 14.58
CA ARG A 149 -5.82 -12.06 15.08
C ARG A 149 -5.54 -13.48 14.59
N LEU A 150 -4.97 -13.63 13.40
CA LEU A 150 -4.50 -14.92 12.87
C LEU A 150 -3.10 -15.32 13.39
N GLY A 151 -2.50 -14.49 14.26
CA GLY A 151 -1.23 -14.76 14.91
C GLY A 151 0.00 -14.33 14.11
N ALA A 152 -0.17 -13.59 13.02
CA ALA A 152 0.93 -13.01 12.27
C ALA A 152 1.49 -11.75 12.96
N THR A 153 2.75 -11.43 12.69
CA THR A 153 3.39 -10.17 13.07
C THR A 153 3.42 -9.24 11.88
N VAL A 154 2.67 -8.13 11.95
CA VAL A 154 2.70 -7.11 10.90
C VAL A 154 3.93 -6.23 11.11
N VAL A 155 4.89 -6.33 10.18
CA VAL A 155 6.19 -5.67 10.29
C VAL A 155 6.11 -4.20 9.90
N GLU A 156 5.39 -3.90 8.83
CA GLU A 156 5.29 -2.55 8.26
C GLU A 156 4.02 -2.45 7.38
N GLY A 157 3.43 -1.26 7.33
CA GLY A 157 2.46 -0.87 6.31
C GLY A 157 3.15 -0.08 5.21
N ALA A 158 2.99 -0.48 3.96
CA ALA A 158 3.63 0.14 2.81
C ALA A 158 2.59 0.74 1.86
N ALA A 159 2.91 1.89 1.29
CA ALA A 159 2.08 2.49 0.24
C ALA A 159 2.90 3.29 -0.78
N ILE A 160 2.34 3.51 -1.96
CA ILE A 160 2.98 4.40 -2.95
C ILE A 160 2.88 5.85 -2.43
N ILE A 161 1.70 6.23 -1.95
CA ILE A 161 1.35 7.60 -1.61
C ILE A 161 0.90 7.71 -0.15
N ASP A 162 1.42 8.70 0.58
CA ASP A 162 0.78 9.22 1.80
C ASP A 162 0.02 10.52 1.51
N LEU A 163 -1.15 10.69 2.14
CA LEU A 163 -1.89 11.95 2.20
C LEU A 163 -1.92 12.43 3.67
N PRO A 164 -0.85 13.11 4.14
CA PRO A 164 -0.69 13.41 5.56
C PRO A 164 -1.84 14.22 6.15
N ASP A 165 -2.44 15.11 5.36
CA ASP A 165 -3.51 15.99 5.78
C ASP A 165 -4.80 15.23 6.15
N LEU A 166 -4.95 13.97 5.70
CA LEU A 166 -6.06 13.08 6.07
C LEU A 166 -5.80 12.27 7.35
N GLY A 167 -4.61 12.41 7.95
CA GLY A 167 -4.29 11.86 9.27
C GLY A 167 -4.09 10.34 9.35
N GLY A 168 -4.17 9.62 8.23
CA GLY A 168 -4.05 8.15 8.23
C GLY A 168 -2.69 7.65 8.66
N SER A 169 -1.59 8.25 8.19
CA SER A 169 -0.24 7.86 8.58
C SER A 169 0.02 8.06 10.08
N LYS A 170 -0.50 9.16 10.63
CA LYS A 170 -0.50 9.42 12.08
C LYS A 170 -1.27 8.34 12.85
N LEU A 171 -2.51 8.05 12.45
CA LEU A 171 -3.35 7.02 13.08
C LEU A 171 -2.66 5.66 13.12
N LEU A 172 -2.06 5.23 12.00
CA LEU A 172 -1.38 3.94 11.88
C LEU A 172 -0.13 3.88 12.76
N THR A 173 0.67 4.96 12.79
CA THR A 173 1.87 5.06 13.63
C THR A 173 1.51 5.02 15.12
N GLU A 174 0.48 5.75 15.54
CA GLU A 174 -0.03 5.72 16.93
C GLU A 174 -0.59 4.34 17.31
N ALA A 175 -1.12 3.59 16.35
CA ALA A 175 -1.54 2.20 16.50
C ALA A 175 -0.37 1.18 16.47
N GLY A 176 0.88 1.66 16.47
CA GLY A 176 2.09 0.84 16.51
C GLY A 176 2.43 0.16 15.18
N LEU A 177 1.94 0.68 14.06
CA LEU A 177 2.31 0.20 12.71
C LEU A 177 3.36 1.13 12.10
N PRO A 178 4.63 0.70 11.97
CA PRO A 178 5.61 1.42 11.17
C PRO A 178 5.13 1.54 9.72
N LEU A 179 5.52 2.64 9.05
CA LEU A 179 5.11 2.92 7.67
C LEU A 179 6.29 3.17 6.75
N PHE A 180 6.15 2.71 5.52
CA PHE A 180 7.02 3.07 4.40
C PHE A 180 6.18 3.58 3.23
N THR A 181 6.38 4.85 2.86
CA THR A 181 5.73 5.45 1.68
C THR A 181 6.75 5.98 0.70
N ILE A 182 6.48 5.79 -0.60
CA ILE A 182 7.40 6.25 -1.66
C ILE A 182 7.35 7.76 -1.80
N THR A 183 6.15 8.34 -1.71
CA THR A 183 5.97 9.78 -1.84
C THR A 183 4.74 10.28 -1.08
N SER A 184 4.56 11.60 -1.00
CA SER A 184 3.41 12.22 -0.36
C SER A 184 2.88 13.39 -1.17
N PHE A 185 1.58 13.66 -1.03
CA PHE A 185 0.91 14.82 -1.61
C PHE A 185 0.16 15.58 -0.51
N GLY A 186 0.21 16.91 -0.53
CA GLY A 186 -0.66 17.75 0.30
C GLY A 186 -2.06 17.88 -0.29
N GLY A 187 -3.03 18.26 0.53
CA GLY A 187 -4.44 18.42 0.18
C GLY A 187 -5.33 17.27 0.65
N HIS A 188 -6.63 17.44 0.46
CA HIS A 188 -7.69 16.51 0.83
C HIS A 188 -8.46 16.00 -0.41
#